data_AF-A0A960J0I9-F1
#
_entry.id   AF-A0A960J0I9-F1
#
_cell.length_a   1.000
_cell.length_b   1.000
_cell.length_c   1.000
_cell.angle_alpha   90.00
_cell.angle_beta   90.00
_cell.angle_gamma   90.00
#
_symmetry.space_group_name_H-M   'P 1'
#
loop_
_entity.id
_entity.type
_entity.pdbx_description
1 polymer ?
#
loop_
_entity_poly.entity_id
_entity_poly.type
_entity_poly.pdbx_seq_one_letter_code
_entity_poly.pdbx_strand_id
1 'polypeptide(L)'
;MWCSRCGEEVPDRSHVATCRGAGGAASEPLDLPGVVTDCREEIRAALPAWTASVASWRASTSPLTEVRIDTVNPFDRLCIHLGQDRRLRVELQRDEGVLSLDPVPAPEDAWPQAERLAAAPPPLPAATPPPGFPDRSLTLRRADGAELQIGVTGGTFVRSPEHTVAVELVEMIDGHARGTVADLERDQERRKREAAVPEELRDLPHPIHDGLRQQLSMALPAWRTAKEAWLASRSPLASVTAEHSTYQVETLTVTVDAMLRLVAVDGDGRSARADVEDEALWALAQRVAAAPPSLPAGAPPPGSPGESVTLTRADGTTLGITCTPGAFVHSPEHDDAAALVTAVVGHGREALGRPAVRWAGPGPEPVPNCTPTPPPPGFPPGFPDDPAPPLEHEGEEHRFEDQRAARPPDARTDPGSPPREAPPAPPPPPGPGPGAPPRRP
;
A
#
# COMPACT_ATOMS: atom_id res chain seq x y z
N MET A 1 25.68 23.84 -4.27
CA MET A 1 24.67 24.31 -3.28
C MET A 1 23.84 25.39 -3.96
N TRP A 2 22.50 25.31 -3.94
CA TRP A 2 21.62 26.16 -4.75
C TRP A 2 21.35 27.51 -4.07
N CYS A 3 21.56 28.63 -4.77
CA CYS A 3 21.22 29.97 -4.24
C CYS A 3 19.80 30.38 -4.68
N SER A 4 18.85 30.46 -3.75
CA SER A 4 17.44 30.77 -4.03
C SER A 4 17.17 32.19 -4.53
N ARG A 5 18.19 33.06 -4.59
CA ARG A 5 18.06 34.46 -5.02
C ARG A 5 18.56 34.74 -6.44
N CYS A 6 19.58 34.04 -6.90
CA CYS A 6 20.13 34.17 -8.26
C CYS A 6 19.95 32.92 -9.13
N GLY A 7 19.49 31.80 -8.57
CA GLY A 7 19.15 30.61 -9.35
C GLY A 7 20.34 29.76 -9.82
N GLU A 8 21.57 30.09 -9.43
CA GLU A 8 22.77 29.36 -9.83
C GLU A 8 23.30 28.41 -8.74
N GLU A 9 24.06 27.40 -9.20
CA GLU A 9 24.73 26.42 -8.36
C GLU A 9 26.11 26.94 -7.94
N VAL A 10 26.28 27.22 -6.65
CA VAL A 10 27.51 27.82 -6.11
C VAL A 10 28.50 26.72 -5.66
N PRO A 11 29.81 26.83 -5.98
CA PRO A 11 30.76 25.73 -5.77
C PRO A 11 31.27 25.57 -4.33
N ASP A 12 31.18 26.60 -3.47
CA ASP A 12 31.74 26.52 -2.11
C ASP A 12 31.06 27.46 -1.09
N ARG A 13 31.11 27.12 0.20
CA ARG A 13 30.45 27.79 1.34
C ARG A 13 30.96 29.21 1.61
N SER A 14 32.13 29.58 1.09
CA SER A 14 32.73 30.91 1.24
C SER A 14 31.97 32.01 0.48
N HIS A 15 31.12 31.68 -0.51
CA HIS A 15 30.25 32.63 -1.21
C HIS A 15 28.91 32.93 -0.50
N VAL A 16 28.54 32.16 0.52
CA VAL A 16 27.28 32.38 1.27
C VAL A 16 27.40 33.59 2.21
N ALA A 17 28.62 33.98 2.59
CA ALA A 17 28.86 35.14 3.46
C ALA A 17 28.68 36.48 2.74
N THR A 18 28.91 36.57 1.43
CA THR A 18 28.81 37.82 0.66
C THR A 18 27.37 38.26 0.36
N CYS A 19 26.38 37.39 0.61
CA CYS A 19 24.95 37.75 0.52
C CYS A 19 24.37 38.36 1.82
N ARG A 20 25.17 38.46 2.90
CA ARG A 20 24.80 39.15 4.14
C ARG A 20 25.71 40.35 4.38
N GLY A 21 25.33 41.49 3.80
CA GLY A 21 25.82 42.80 4.25
C GLY A 21 26.38 43.66 3.14
N ALA A 22 25.56 44.61 2.67
CA ALA A 22 25.95 45.99 2.37
C ALA A 22 24.70 46.73 1.87
N GLY A 23 24.15 47.59 2.72
CA GLY A 23 23.47 48.78 2.21
C GLY A 23 24.53 49.70 1.59
N GLY A 24 24.24 50.24 0.41
CA GLY A 24 25.16 51.17 -0.24
C GLY A 24 25.00 51.14 -1.76
N ALA A 25 24.69 52.29 -2.33
CA ALA A 25 24.43 52.51 -3.74
C ALA A 25 25.56 52.05 -4.68
N ALA A 26 25.20 51.32 -5.73
CA ALA A 26 25.63 51.52 -7.11
C ALA A 26 25.05 50.37 -7.94
N SER A 27 24.03 50.71 -8.73
CA SER A 27 23.45 49.86 -9.77
C SER A 27 24.47 49.58 -10.86
N GLU A 28 24.96 48.34 -10.96
CA GLU A 28 25.46 47.79 -12.22
C GLU A 28 24.29 47.17 -13.00
N PRO A 29 24.17 47.45 -14.31
CA PRO A 29 23.06 46.96 -15.11
C PRO A 29 23.27 45.48 -15.44
N LEU A 30 22.30 44.65 -15.05
CA LEU A 30 22.10 43.35 -15.68
C LEU A 30 21.85 43.58 -17.17
N ASP A 31 22.69 42.97 -18.01
CA ASP A 31 22.57 43.00 -19.46
C ASP A 31 21.34 42.15 -19.89
N LEU A 32 20.18 42.80 -19.93
CA LEU A 32 18.86 42.27 -20.35
C LEU A 32 18.25 42.98 -21.59
N PRO A 33 18.99 43.52 -22.58
CA PRO A 33 18.41 44.43 -23.57
C PRO A 33 17.41 43.76 -24.53
N GLY A 34 17.47 42.44 -24.73
CA GLY A 34 16.58 41.72 -25.67
C GLY A 34 15.17 41.45 -25.14
N VAL A 35 15.02 41.04 -23.88
CA VAL A 35 13.70 40.65 -23.31
C VAL A 35 12.94 41.87 -22.77
N VAL A 36 13.65 42.91 -22.32
CA VAL A 36 13.06 44.16 -21.82
C VAL A 36 12.45 45.00 -22.94
N THR A 37 12.89 44.84 -24.19
CA THR A 37 12.35 45.57 -25.35
C THR A 37 11.04 44.98 -25.86
N ASP A 38 10.89 43.64 -25.91
CA ASP A 38 9.68 42.98 -26.42
C ASP A 38 8.45 43.21 -25.52
N CYS A 39 8.60 43.12 -24.20
CA CYS A 39 7.50 43.38 -23.26
C CYS A 39 7.10 44.87 -23.17
N ARG A 40 7.97 45.79 -23.61
CA ARG A 40 7.70 47.23 -23.53
C ARG A 40 6.56 47.64 -24.46
N GLU A 41 6.48 47.03 -25.65
CA GLU A 41 5.39 47.29 -26.59
C GLU A 41 4.08 46.64 -26.12
N GLU A 42 4.13 45.43 -25.56
CA GLU A 42 2.96 44.76 -24.96
C GLU A 42 2.38 45.56 -23.79
N ILE A 43 3.23 45.97 -22.85
CA ILE A 43 2.82 46.81 -21.71
C ILE A 43 2.29 48.15 -22.23
N ARG A 44 2.95 48.79 -23.21
CA ARG A 44 2.49 50.06 -23.79
C ARG A 44 1.12 49.90 -24.46
N ALA A 45 0.89 48.79 -25.17
CA ALA A 45 -0.38 48.50 -25.81
C ALA A 45 -1.50 48.22 -24.79
N ALA A 46 -1.20 47.52 -23.70
CA ALA A 46 -2.17 47.17 -22.66
C ALA A 46 -2.45 48.29 -21.65
N LEU A 47 -1.51 49.23 -21.46
CA LEU A 47 -1.57 50.27 -20.42
C LEU A 47 -2.82 51.17 -20.48
N PRO A 48 -3.31 51.64 -21.65
CA PRO A 48 -4.52 52.45 -21.71
C PRO A 48 -5.76 51.70 -21.20
N ALA A 49 -5.93 50.45 -21.62
CA ALA A 49 -7.03 49.60 -21.18
C ALA A 49 -6.94 49.28 -19.69
N TRP A 50 -5.74 48.93 -19.20
CA TRP A 50 -5.50 48.69 -17.78
C TRP A 50 -5.82 49.91 -16.92
N THR A 51 -5.34 51.09 -17.34
CA THR A 51 -5.55 52.35 -16.60
C THR A 51 -7.04 52.69 -16.52
N ALA A 52 -7.80 52.46 -17.60
CA ALA A 52 -9.25 52.65 -17.60
C ALA A 52 -9.96 51.67 -16.64
N SER A 53 -9.58 50.39 -16.64
CA SER A 53 -10.13 49.38 -15.73
C SER A 53 -9.85 49.71 -14.26
N VAL A 54 -8.62 50.10 -13.92
CA VAL A 54 -8.25 50.50 -12.55
C VAL A 54 -8.98 51.78 -12.12
N ALA A 55 -9.13 52.76 -13.02
CA ALA A 55 -9.90 53.98 -12.73
C ALA A 55 -11.37 53.66 -12.46
N SER A 56 -11.98 52.79 -13.29
CA SER A 56 -13.35 52.31 -13.09
C SER A 56 -13.51 51.55 -11.77
N TRP A 57 -12.56 50.66 -11.44
CA TRP A 57 -12.54 49.93 -10.18
C TRP A 57 -12.45 50.85 -8.96
N ARG A 58 -11.59 51.87 -9.01
CA ARG A 58 -11.43 52.86 -7.93
C ARG A 58 -12.63 53.78 -7.78
N ALA A 59 -13.44 53.96 -8.82
CA ALA A 59 -14.67 54.74 -8.73
C ALA A 59 -15.78 54.00 -7.95
N SER A 60 -15.72 52.66 -7.90
CA SER A 60 -16.58 51.88 -7.03
C SER A 60 -16.16 52.04 -5.55
N THR A 61 -17.12 52.00 -4.64
CA THR A 61 -16.90 51.92 -3.18
C THR A 61 -17.52 50.67 -2.56
N SER A 62 -18.09 49.80 -3.39
CA SER A 62 -18.77 48.57 -2.96
C SER A 62 -17.77 47.56 -2.39
N PRO A 63 -18.17 46.74 -1.41
CA PRO A 63 -17.29 45.75 -0.82
C PRO A 63 -16.93 44.65 -1.83
N LEU A 64 -15.75 44.05 -1.64
CA LEU A 64 -15.32 42.85 -2.35
C LEU A 64 -16.24 41.68 -1.98
N THR A 65 -16.73 40.95 -2.96
CA THR A 65 -17.64 39.81 -2.77
C THR A 65 -17.06 38.49 -3.22
N GLU A 66 -16.17 38.53 -4.22
CA GLU A 66 -15.61 37.32 -4.83
C GLU A 66 -14.20 37.59 -5.36
N VAL A 67 -13.34 36.58 -5.23
CA VAL A 67 -12.04 36.48 -5.89
C VAL A 67 -12.05 35.21 -6.73
N ARG A 68 -11.85 35.34 -8.03
CA ARG A 68 -11.73 34.21 -8.96
C ARG A 68 -10.29 34.07 -9.42
N ILE A 69 -9.73 32.88 -9.35
CA ILE A 69 -8.41 32.57 -9.92
C ILE A 69 -8.61 31.59 -11.06
N ASP A 70 -8.10 31.96 -12.22
CA ASP A 70 -8.03 31.11 -13.39
C ASP A 70 -6.57 30.74 -13.62
N THR A 71 -6.24 29.47 -13.44
CA THR A 71 -4.94 28.90 -13.81
C THR A 71 -5.12 28.00 -15.03
N VAL A 72 -4.48 28.33 -16.14
CA VAL A 72 -4.54 27.58 -17.40
C VAL A 72 -3.16 26.98 -17.68
N ASN A 73 -3.13 25.65 -17.80
CA ASN A 73 -1.96 24.88 -18.22
C ASN A 73 -2.36 24.06 -19.46
N PRO A 74 -1.42 23.67 -20.35
CA PRO A 74 -1.70 22.82 -21.51
C PRO A 74 -2.57 21.57 -21.29
N PHE A 75 -2.72 21.06 -20.07
CA PHE A 75 -3.45 19.82 -19.78
C PHE A 75 -4.68 20.00 -18.86
N ASP A 76 -4.78 21.13 -18.16
CA ASP A 76 -5.79 21.37 -17.15
C ASP A 76 -6.10 22.86 -17.01
N ARG A 77 -7.38 23.16 -16.78
CA ARG A 77 -7.83 24.48 -16.34
C ARG A 77 -8.38 24.37 -14.94
N LEU A 78 -7.81 25.14 -14.02
CA LEU A 78 -8.26 25.21 -12.64
C LEU A 78 -8.90 26.58 -12.40
N CYS A 79 -10.19 26.57 -12.08
CA CYS A 79 -10.96 27.75 -11.69
C CYS A 79 -11.23 27.69 -10.19
N ILE A 80 -10.81 28.69 -9.44
CA ILE A 80 -10.98 28.73 -7.99
C ILE A 80 -11.76 29.98 -7.63
N HIS A 81 -12.86 29.82 -6.90
CA HIS A 81 -13.71 30.90 -6.42
C HIS A 81 -13.58 31.00 -4.89
N LEU A 82 -13.06 32.11 -4.42
CA LEU A 82 -13.06 32.48 -3.01
C LEU A 82 -14.20 33.46 -2.74
N GLY A 83 -15.19 33.03 -1.97
CA GLY A 83 -16.29 33.88 -1.53
C GLY A 83 -15.98 34.67 -0.26
N GLN A 84 -16.79 35.70 0.01
CA GLN A 84 -16.76 36.45 1.27
C GLN A 84 -17.00 35.59 2.52
N ASP A 85 -17.64 34.43 2.34
CA ASP A 85 -17.80 33.39 3.36
C ASP A 85 -16.48 32.66 3.71
N ARG A 86 -15.36 33.05 3.09
CA ARG A 86 -14.03 32.47 3.23
C ARG A 86 -13.99 31.00 2.85
N ARG A 87 -14.83 30.61 1.88
CA ARG A 87 -14.83 29.27 1.32
C ARG A 87 -14.34 29.28 -0.13
N LEU A 88 -13.55 28.28 -0.45
CA LEU A 88 -13.05 28.01 -1.79
C LEU A 88 -13.97 27.01 -2.47
N ARG A 89 -14.43 27.36 -3.67
CA ARG A 89 -15.05 26.43 -4.61
C ARG A 89 -14.06 26.22 -5.73
N VAL A 90 -13.74 24.96 -6.01
CA VAL A 90 -12.69 24.60 -6.96
C VAL A 90 -13.32 23.80 -8.08
N GLU A 91 -13.11 24.25 -9.30
CA GLU A 91 -13.51 23.56 -10.52
C GLU A 91 -12.25 23.23 -11.32
N LEU A 92 -11.95 21.94 -11.43
CA LEU A 92 -10.84 21.43 -12.23
C LEU A 92 -11.40 20.82 -13.51
N GLN A 93 -11.12 21.46 -14.63
CA GLN A 93 -11.48 21.00 -15.96
C GLN A 93 -10.29 20.25 -16.59
N ARG A 94 -10.52 18.98 -16.95
CA ARG A 94 -9.61 18.10 -17.69
C ARG A 94 -10.28 17.63 -18.98
N ASP A 95 -9.53 17.01 -19.88
CA ASP A 95 -10.07 16.40 -21.11
C ASP A 95 -11.19 15.38 -20.83
N GLU A 96 -11.13 14.72 -19.66
CA GLU A 96 -12.07 13.67 -19.24
C GLU A 96 -13.33 14.21 -18.53
N GLY A 97 -13.41 15.51 -18.21
CA GLY A 97 -14.57 16.11 -17.56
C GLY A 97 -14.25 17.25 -16.58
N VAL A 98 -15.28 17.70 -15.85
CA VAL A 98 -15.17 18.75 -14.83
C VAL A 98 -15.32 18.13 -13.45
N LEU A 99 -14.31 18.31 -12.60
CA LEU A 99 -14.34 17.96 -11.19
C LEU A 99 -14.64 19.21 -10.36
N SER A 100 -15.78 19.23 -9.69
CA SER A 100 -16.17 20.31 -8.78
C SER A 100 -16.03 19.84 -7.34
N LEU A 101 -15.33 20.61 -6.52
CA LEU A 101 -15.20 20.36 -5.08
C LEU A 101 -16.30 21.08 -4.30
N ASP A 102 -16.79 20.42 -3.25
CA ASP A 102 -17.60 21.08 -2.23
C ASP A 102 -16.83 22.26 -1.61
N PRO A 103 -17.52 23.31 -1.14
CA PRO A 103 -16.86 24.49 -0.58
C PRO A 103 -15.96 24.13 0.62
N VAL A 104 -14.65 24.33 0.47
CA VAL A 104 -13.65 24.07 1.51
C VAL A 104 -13.20 25.35 2.20
N PRO A 105 -12.74 25.30 3.47
CA PRO A 105 -12.19 26.48 4.14
C PRO A 105 -10.99 27.04 3.37
N ALA A 106 -10.97 28.36 3.14
CA ALA A 106 -9.81 29.02 2.56
C ALA A 106 -8.66 29.17 3.57
N PRO A 107 -7.41 29.36 3.09
CA PRO A 107 -6.31 29.83 3.94
C PRO A 107 -6.70 31.11 4.70
N GLU A 108 -6.35 31.20 5.98
CA GLU A 108 -6.80 32.30 6.86
C GLU A 108 -6.43 33.69 6.32
N ASP A 109 -5.26 33.81 5.69
CA ASP A 109 -4.74 35.05 5.14
C ASP A 109 -5.27 35.40 3.74
N ALA A 110 -5.93 34.47 3.04
CA ALA A 110 -6.33 34.66 1.64
C ALA A 110 -7.29 35.85 1.47
N TRP A 111 -8.35 35.92 2.30
CA TRP A 111 -9.34 36.98 2.19
C TRP A 111 -8.79 38.37 2.58
N PRO A 112 -8.09 38.54 3.73
CA PRO A 112 -7.42 39.81 4.05
C PRO A 112 -6.44 40.28 2.96
N GLN A 113 -5.69 39.37 2.36
CA GLN A 113 -4.78 39.72 1.27
C GLN A 113 -5.52 40.20 0.02
N ALA A 114 -6.64 39.56 -0.32
CA ALA A 114 -7.51 39.99 -1.42
C ALA A 114 -8.11 41.38 -1.16
N GLU A 115 -8.54 41.69 0.07
CA GLU A 115 -9.04 43.02 0.44
C GLU A 115 -7.95 44.09 0.31
N ARG A 116 -6.70 43.79 0.72
CA ARG A 116 -5.56 44.70 0.52
C ARG A 116 -5.31 44.97 -0.96
N LEU A 117 -5.32 43.92 -1.79
CA LEU A 117 -5.13 44.04 -3.23
C LEU A 117 -6.29 44.78 -3.90
N ALA A 118 -7.52 44.57 -3.44
CA ALA A 118 -8.71 45.28 -3.91
C ALA A 118 -8.67 46.78 -3.58
N ALA A 119 -8.08 47.16 -2.45
CA ALA A 119 -7.89 48.56 -2.06
C ALA A 119 -6.75 49.22 -2.84
N ALA A 120 -5.69 48.48 -3.14
CA ALA A 120 -4.50 48.96 -3.85
C ALA A 120 -4.15 48.03 -5.02
N PRO A 121 -4.90 48.11 -6.15
CA PRO A 121 -4.60 47.29 -7.32
C PRO A 121 -3.27 47.73 -7.96
N PRO A 122 -2.59 46.83 -8.69
CA PRO A 122 -1.29 47.12 -9.26
C PRO A 122 -1.30 48.34 -10.21
N PRO A 123 -0.23 49.14 -10.23
CA PRO A 123 -0.17 50.36 -11.04
C PRO A 123 0.06 50.08 -12.54
N LEU A 124 0.53 48.88 -12.89
CA LEU A 124 0.86 48.49 -14.26
C LEU A 124 0.17 47.16 -14.59
N PRO A 125 -0.09 46.85 -15.87
CA PRO A 125 -0.50 45.51 -16.25
C PRO A 125 0.66 44.52 -16.11
N ALA A 126 0.35 43.24 -15.92
CA ALA A 126 1.35 42.18 -15.99
C ALA A 126 1.80 41.92 -17.43
N ALA A 127 3.03 41.43 -17.58
CA ALA A 127 3.55 40.97 -18.86
C ALA A 127 3.04 39.55 -19.18
N THR A 128 2.88 39.26 -20.46
CA THR A 128 2.51 37.93 -20.96
C THR A 128 3.60 36.91 -20.57
N PRO A 129 3.25 35.69 -20.10
CA PRO A 129 4.23 34.67 -19.78
C PRO A 129 4.97 34.20 -21.04
N PRO A 130 6.22 33.72 -20.93
CA PRO A 130 6.88 33.01 -22.02
C PRO A 130 6.10 31.74 -22.40
N PRO A 131 6.19 31.27 -23.65
CA PRO A 131 5.60 30.00 -24.08
C PRO A 131 6.05 28.84 -23.17
N GLY A 132 5.08 28.03 -22.71
CA GLY A 132 5.32 26.86 -21.85
C GLY A 132 5.15 27.09 -20.34
N PHE A 133 4.89 28.33 -19.91
CA PHE A 133 4.50 28.62 -18.53
C PHE A 133 2.98 28.72 -18.38
N PRO A 134 2.41 28.31 -17.24
CA PRO A 134 0.97 28.40 -17.02
C PRO A 134 0.53 29.87 -17.00
N ASP A 135 -0.58 30.15 -17.68
CA ASP A 135 -1.24 31.44 -17.57
C ASP A 135 -2.04 31.48 -16.26
N ARG A 136 -1.92 32.59 -15.54
CA ARG A 136 -2.54 32.79 -14.23
C ARG A 136 -3.16 34.17 -14.20
N SER A 137 -4.46 34.22 -13.94
CA SER A 137 -5.16 35.48 -13.73
C SER A 137 -5.98 35.44 -12.45
N LEU A 138 -6.09 36.59 -11.81
CA LEU A 138 -6.87 36.82 -10.62
C LEU A 138 -7.91 37.90 -10.92
N THR A 139 -9.18 37.56 -10.78
CA THR A 139 -10.29 38.49 -10.97
C THR A 139 -10.89 38.83 -9.62
N LEU A 140 -10.92 40.11 -9.28
CA LEU A 140 -11.60 40.65 -8.12
C LEU A 140 -12.98 41.14 -8.53
N ARG A 141 -14.01 40.85 -7.74
CA ARG A 141 -15.38 41.28 -8.01
C ARG A 141 -16.03 41.89 -6.78
N ARG A 142 -16.68 43.03 -6.97
CA ARG A 142 -17.42 43.77 -5.93
C ARG A 142 -18.92 43.58 -6.03
N ALA A 143 -19.63 43.96 -4.97
CA ALA A 143 -21.07 43.81 -4.85
C ALA A 143 -21.90 44.56 -5.91
N ASP A 144 -21.36 45.64 -6.48
CA ASP A 144 -21.97 46.40 -7.58
C ASP A 144 -21.71 45.78 -8.96
N GLY A 145 -21.01 44.66 -9.02
CA GLY A 145 -20.62 44.00 -10.27
C GLY A 145 -19.38 44.60 -10.93
N ALA A 146 -18.68 45.54 -10.29
CA ALA A 146 -17.38 45.97 -10.78
C ALA A 146 -16.38 44.80 -10.70
N GLU A 147 -15.65 44.59 -11.79
CA GLU A 147 -14.66 43.52 -11.91
C GLU A 147 -13.30 44.09 -12.30
N LEU A 148 -12.24 43.52 -11.71
CA LEU A 148 -10.86 43.85 -12.04
C LEU A 148 -10.08 42.55 -12.23
N GLN A 149 -9.66 42.29 -13.47
CA GLN A 149 -8.84 41.14 -13.81
C GLN A 149 -7.36 41.53 -13.84
N ILE A 150 -6.57 40.89 -12.99
CA ILE A 150 -5.13 41.08 -12.80
C ILE A 150 -4.42 39.86 -13.39
N GLY A 151 -3.56 40.07 -14.39
CA GLY A 151 -2.63 39.03 -14.84
C GLY A 151 -1.55 38.81 -13.77
N VAL A 152 -1.18 37.55 -13.52
CA VAL A 152 -0.29 37.18 -12.40
C VAL A 152 0.89 36.32 -12.88
N THR A 153 1.10 36.28 -14.18
CA THR A 153 2.05 35.39 -14.86
C THR A 153 3.51 35.72 -14.59
N GLY A 154 4.28 34.66 -14.31
CA GLY A 154 5.64 34.64 -13.72
C GLY A 154 6.79 35.21 -14.55
N GLY A 155 6.57 36.32 -15.25
CA GLY A 155 7.64 37.11 -15.86
C GLY A 155 8.38 37.95 -14.81
N THR A 156 9.70 37.94 -14.84
CA THR A 156 10.62 38.65 -13.92
C THR A 156 10.50 40.18 -13.86
N PHE A 157 9.54 40.81 -14.54
CA PHE A 157 9.79 42.13 -15.15
C PHE A 157 8.94 43.31 -14.65
N VAL A 158 7.89 43.09 -13.85
CA VAL A 158 7.19 44.19 -13.15
C VAL A 158 6.88 43.80 -11.71
N ARG A 159 7.78 44.13 -10.79
CA ARG A 159 7.61 43.87 -9.34
C ARG A 159 7.20 45.15 -8.63
N SER A 160 5.94 45.55 -8.76
CA SER A 160 5.37 46.44 -7.76
C SER A 160 5.01 45.62 -6.51
N PRO A 161 5.04 46.20 -5.30
CA PRO A 161 4.61 45.49 -4.09
C PRO A 161 3.22 44.86 -4.22
N GLU A 162 2.31 45.52 -4.94
CA GLU A 162 0.94 45.05 -5.18
C GLU A 162 0.91 43.83 -6.11
N HIS A 163 1.78 43.76 -7.13
CA HIS A 163 1.93 42.55 -7.94
C HIS A 163 2.46 41.39 -7.12
N THR A 164 3.42 41.62 -6.22
CA THR A 164 3.91 40.57 -5.32
C THR A 164 2.78 40.02 -4.46
N VAL A 165 1.92 40.88 -3.90
CA VAL A 165 0.73 40.44 -3.15
C VAL A 165 -0.23 39.64 -4.03
N ALA A 166 -0.45 40.03 -5.29
CA ALA A 166 -1.30 39.27 -6.22
C ALA A 166 -0.72 37.88 -6.52
N VAL A 167 0.60 37.78 -6.74
CA VAL A 167 1.30 36.51 -6.97
C VAL A 167 1.21 35.62 -5.74
N GLU A 168 1.54 36.14 -4.56
CA GLU A 168 1.47 35.40 -3.30
C GLU A 168 0.05 34.89 -3.00
N LEU A 169 -0.96 35.72 -3.26
CA LEU A 169 -2.36 35.35 -3.09
C LEU A 169 -2.77 34.21 -4.04
N VAL A 170 -2.39 34.31 -5.31
CA VAL A 170 -2.66 33.24 -6.30
C VAL A 170 -1.94 31.95 -5.89
N GLU A 171 -0.66 32.02 -5.53
CA GLU A 171 0.11 30.83 -5.14
C GLU A 171 -0.44 30.17 -3.88
N MET A 172 -0.87 30.96 -2.91
CA MET A 172 -1.49 30.47 -1.68
C MET A 172 -2.81 29.74 -1.97
N ILE A 173 -3.71 30.35 -2.74
CA ILE A 173 -5.02 29.77 -3.04
C ILE A 173 -4.90 28.59 -4.01
N ASP A 174 -4.10 28.71 -5.08
CA ASP A 174 -3.84 27.63 -6.05
C ASP A 174 -3.17 26.43 -5.38
N GLY A 175 -2.16 26.65 -4.54
CA GLY A 175 -1.49 25.61 -3.79
C GLY A 175 -2.42 24.87 -2.82
N HIS A 176 -3.26 25.62 -2.09
CA HIS A 176 -4.25 25.03 -1.19
C HIS A 176 -5.33 24.24 -1.94
N ALA A 177 -5.84 24.77 -3.05
CA ALA A 177 -6.83 24.10 -3.89
C ALA A 177 -6.28 22.80 -4.49
N ARG A 178 -5.05 22.82 -5.04
CA ARG A 178 -4.39 21.62 -5.58
C ARG A 178 -4.11 20.57 -4.51
N GLY A 179 -3.69 20.99 -3.31
CA GLY A 179 -3.53 20.10 -2.17
C GLY A 179 -4.84 19.39 -1.81
N THR A 180 -5.93 20.15 -1.73
CA THR A 180 -7.27 19.64 -1.42
C THR A 180 -7.77 18.65 -2.48
N VAL A 181 -7.59 18.97 -3.78
CA VAL A 181 -7.93 18.04 -4.87
C VAL A 181 -7.16 16.73 -4.73
N ALA A 182 -5.85 16.81 -4.47
CA ALA A 182 -5.00 15.63 -4.33
C ALA A 182 -5.35 14.77 -3.11
N ASP A 183 -5.74 15.39 -1.99
CA ASP A 183 -6.26 14.67 -0.81
C ASP A 183 -7.57 13.94 -1.13
N LEU A 184 -8.50 14.61 -1.82
CA LEU A 184 -9.77 13.99 -2.21
C LEU A 184 -9.57 12.81 -3.16
N GLU A 185 -8.71 12.95 -4.18
CA GLU A 185 -8.40 11.87 -5.12
C GLU A 185 -7.79 10.66 -4.38
N ARG A 186 -6.89 10.91 -3.42
CA ARG A 186 -6.32 9.85 -2.56
C ARG A 186 -7.38 9.16 -1.71
N ASP A 187 -8.31 9.91 -1.12
CA ASP A 187 -9.39 9.36 -0.32
C ASP A 187 -10.39 8.55 -1.16
N GLN A 188 -10.70 9.02 -2.37
CA GLN A 188 -11.54 8.26 -3.31
C GLN A 188 -10.89 6.94 -3.71
N GLU A 189 -9.59 6.97 -4.01
CA GLU A 189 -8.82 5.77 -4.35
C GLU A 189 -8.77 4.79 -3.16
N ARG A 190 -8.57 5.31 -1.95
CA ARG A 190 -8.64 4.50 -0.73
C ARG A 190 -10.02 3.85 -0.56
N ARG A 191 -11.10 4.61 -0.71
CA ARG A 191 -12.47 4.08 -0.62
C ARG A 191 -12.77 3.05 -1.70
N LYS A 192 -12.28 3.25 -2.93
CA LYS A 192 -12.40 2.24 -4.01
C LYS A 192 -11.69 0.94 -3.63
N ARG A 193 -10.49 1.02 -3.06
CA ARG A 193 -9.74 -0.15 -2.57
C ARG A 193 -10.46 -0.85 -1.43
N GLU A 194 -11.00 -0.11 -0.47
CA GLU A 194 -11.75 -0.66 0.66
C GLU A 194 -13.09 -1.29 0.20
N ALA A 195 -13.79 -0.66 -0.73
CA ALA A 195 -15.02 -1.19 -1.33
C ALA A 195 -14.76 -2.46 -2.18
N ALA A 196 -13.57 -2.58 -2.76
CA ALA A 196 -13.15 -3.76 -3.51
C ALA A 196 -12.81 -4.96 -2.61
N VAL A 197 -12.77 -4.81 -1.28
CA VAL A 197 -12.58 -5.93 -0.35
C VAL A 197 -13.86 -6.79 -0.32
N PRO A 198 -13.79 -8.07 -0.73
CA PRO A 198 -14.91 -9.01 -0.65
C PRO A 198 -15.49 -9.11 0.77
N GLU A 199 -16.80 -9.30 0.87
CA GLU A 199 -17.53 -9.32 2.14
C GLU A 199 -16.99 -10.39 3.10
N GLU A 200 -16.59 -11.56 2.59
CA GLU A 200 -16.06 -12.67 3.37
C GLU A 200 -14.68 -12.39 3.98
N LEU A 201 -13.97 -11.34 3.51
CA LEU A 201 -12.70 -10.90 4.09
C LEU A 201 -12.88 -9.79 5.13
N ARG A 202 -14.10 -9.22 5.28
CA ARG A 202 -14.41 -8.15 6.25
C ARG A 202 -14.56 -8.69 7.68
N ASP A 203 -15.07 -9.91 7.80
CA ASP A 203 -15.33 -10.57 9.09
C ASP A 203 -14.11 -11.26 9.71
N LEU A 204 -12.97 -11.20 9.02
CA LEU A 204 -11.74 -11.80 9.50
C LEU A 204 -11.21 -11.06 10.74
N PRO A 205 -10.87 -11.78 11.84
CA PRO A 205 -10.51 -11.18 13.12
C PRO A 205 -9.27 -10.29 12.99
N HIS A 206 -9.31 -9.08 13.56
CA HIS A 206 -8.12 -8.22 13.63
C HIS A 206 -7.13 -8.74 14.69
N PRO A 207 -5.81 -8.64 14.47
CA PRO A 207 -5.15 -8.12 13.26
C PRO A 207 -4.84 -9.23 12.25
N ILE A 208 -5.51 -9.20 11.10
CA ILE A 208 -5.00 -9.89 9.91
C ILE A 208 -3.99 -8.93 9.25
N HIS A 209 -2.76 -9.40 9.04
CA HIS A 209 -1.73 -8.67 8.32
C HIS A 209 -2.25 -8.27 6.91
N ASP A 210 -2.11 -7.01 6.50
CA ASP A 210 -2.62 -6.51 5.20
C ASP A 210 -2.17 -7.37 4.01
N GLY A 211 -0.95 -7.92 4.09
CA GLY A 211 -0.43 -8.87 3.11
C GLY A 211 -1.26 -10.15 2.95
N LEU A 212 -1.82 -10.69 4.04
CA LEU A 212 -2.68 -11.89 3.96
C LEU A 212 -4.05 -11.55 3.37
N ARG A 213 -4.65 -10.40 3.73
CA ARG A 213 -5.89 -9.95 3.06
C ARG A 213 -5.69 -9.80 1.56
N GLN A 214 -4.55 -9.25 1.14
CA GLN A 214 -4.22 -9.14 -0.27
C GLN A 214 -4.08 -10.52 -0.94
N GLN A 215 -3.36 -11.46 -0.33
CA GLN A 215 -3.23 -12.83 -0.84
C GLN A 215 -4.60 -13.53 -0.98
N LEU A 216 -5.44 -13.45 0.05
CA LEU A 216 -6.79 -14.01 0.03
C LEU A 216 -7.64 -13.36 -1.06
N SER A 217 -7.58 -12.04 -1.22
CA SER A 217 -8.32 -11.32 -2.27
C SER A 217 -7.95 -11.78 -3.69
N MET A 218 -6.68 -12.15 -3.92
CA MET A 218 -6.23 -12.68 -5.21
C MET A 218 -6.66 -14.13 -5.44
N ALA A 219 -6.65 -14.96 -4.39
CA ALA A 219 -6.97 -16.38 -4.49
C ALA A 219 -8.49 -16.67 -4.49
N LEU A 220 -9.29 -15.80 -3.87
CA LEU A 220 -10.72 -16.01 -3.64
C LEU A 220 -11.55 -16.25 -4.92
N PRO A 221 -11.35 -15.52 -6.05
CA PRO A 221 -12.14 -15.75 -7.26
C PRO A 221 -11.95 -17.16 -7.85
N ALA A 222 -10.70 -17.63 -7.89
CA ALA A 222 -10.37 -18.97 -8.38
C ALA A 222 -10.92 -20.05 -7.44
N TRP A 223 -10.78 -19.84 -6.12
CA TRP A 223 -11.33 -20.74 -5.10
C TRP A 223 -12.86 -20.87 -5.20
N ARG A 224 -13.59 -19.75 -5.32
CA ARG A 224 -15.06 -19.78 -5.49
C ARG A 224 -15.47 -20.58 -6.70
N THR A 225 -14.83 -20.33 -7.84
CA THR A 225 -15.13 -21.03 -9.10
C THR A 225 -14.91 -22.54 -8.96
N ALA A 226 -13.79 -22.96 -8.37
CA ALA A 226 -13.49 -24.36 -8.14
C ALA A 226 -14.47 -25.02 -7.15
N LYS A 227 -14.78 -24.34 -6.05
CA LYS A 227 -15.73 -24.81 -5.03
C LYS A 227 -17.15 -24.94 -5.59
N GLU A 228 -17.62 -23.96 -6.37
CA GLU A 228 -18.93 -24.00 -7.02
C GLU A 228 -19.02 -25.16 -8.01
N ALA A 229 -18.00 -25.36 -8.84
CA ALA A 229 -17.93 -26.51 -9.76
C ALA A 229 -17.95 -27.84 -9.00
N TRP A 230 -17.20 -27.94 -7.90
CA TRP A 230 -17.19 -29.12 -7.02
C TRP A 230 -18.56 -29.42 -6.43
N LEU A 231 -19.22 -28.42 -5.84
CA LEU A 231 -20.54 -28.58 -5.22
C LEU A 231 -21.64 -28.82 -6.25
N ALA A 232 -21.48 -28.36 -7.48
CA ALA A 232 -22.41 -28.62 -8.59
C ALA A 232 -22.33 -30.06 -9.12
N SER A 233 -21.17 -30.71 -9.04
CA SER A 233 -21.04 -32.14 -9.36
C SER A 233 -21.91 -32.97 -8.40
N ARG A 234 -22.44 -34.09 -8.86
CA ARG A 234 -23.12 -35.10 -8.03
C ARG A 234 -22.40 -36.45 -7.99
N SER A 235 -21.25 -36.52 -8.65
CA SER A 235 -20.47 -37.75 -8.75
C SER A 235 -19.86 -38.11 -7.39
N PRO A 236 -19.77 -39.40 -7.05
CA PRO A 236 -19.17 -39.82 -5.80
C PRO A 236 -17.67 -39.48 -5.78
N LEU A 237 -17.14 -39.32 -4.56
CA LEU A 237 -15.70 -39.20 -4.34
C LEU A 237 -15.01 -40.48 -4.82
N ALA A 238 -13.96 -40.33 -5.63
CA ALA A 238 -13.21 -41.43 -6.22
C ALA A 238 -11.84 -41.62 -5.58
N SER A 239 -11.16 -40.53 -5.25
CA SER A 239 -9.87 -40.57 -4.56
C SER A 239 -9.56 -39.28 -3.79
N VAL A 240 -8.64 -39.40 -2.86
CA VAL A 240 -8.05 -38.32 -2.07
C VAL A 240 -6.55 -38.38 -2.23
N THR A 241 -5.92 -37.27 -2.58
CA THR A 241 -4.47 -37.14 -2.67
C THR A 241 -4.01 -36.10 -1.65
N ALA A 242 -3.27 -36.51 -0.63
CA ALA A 242 -2.62 -35.61 0.31
C ALA A 242 -1.17 -35.38 -0.12
N GLU A 243 -0.75 -34.12 -0.07
CA GLU A 243 0.63 -33.70 -0.27
C GLU A 243 1.13 -33.05 1.02
N HIS A 244 2.29 -33.52 1.47
CA HIS A 244 2.99 -33.00 2.61
C HIS A 244 4.42 -32.68 2.21
N SER A 245 4.80 -31.42 2.40
CA SER A 245 6.15 -30.93 2.14
C SER A 245 6.68 -30.20 3.36
N THR A 246 7.88 -30.52 3.79
CA THR A 246 8.61 -29.79 4.84
C THR A 246 9.81 -29.07 4.27
N TYR A 247 10.21 -27.94 4.87
CA TYR A 247 11.17 -26.97 4.32
C TYR A 247 12.36 -27.59 3.56
N GLN A 248 12.95 -28.72 4.00
CA GLN A 248 14.05 -29.40 3.30
C GLN A 248 14.17 -30.91 3.62
N VAL A 249 13.15 -31.56 4.21
CA VAL A 249 13.34 -32.88 4.85
C VAL A 249 12.49 -33.98 4.23
N GLU A 250 11.26 -33.68 3.85
CA GLU A 250 10.32 -34.69 3.40
C GLU A 250 9.32 -34.07 2.43
N THR A 251 9.24 -34.63 1.23
CA THR A 251 8.10 -34.45 0.32
C THR A 251 7.44 -35.81 0.21
N LEU A 252 6.14 -35.86 0.45
CA LEU A 252 5.35 -37.08 0.44
C LEU A 252 4.00 -36.80 -0.20
N THR A 253 3.69 -37.57 -1.25
CA THR A 253 2.39 -37.55 -1.92
C THR A 253 1.73 -38.89 -1.69
N VAL A 254 0.54 -38.88 -1.12
CA VAL A 254 -0.19 -40.10 -0.76
C VAL A 254 -1.57 -40.03 -1.38
N THR A 255 -1.93 -41.03 -2.18
CA THR A 255 -3.25 -41.14 -2.79
C THR A 255 -3.99 -42.35 -2.21
N VAL A 256 -5.23 -42.14 -1.77
CA VAL A 256 -6.15 -43.19 -1.30
C VAL A 256 -7.37 -43.19 -2.20
N ASP A 257 -7.71 -44.35 -2.76
CA ASP A 257 -8.92 -44.52 -3.59
C ASP A 257 -10.15 -44.92 -2.77
N ALA A 258 -11.32 -44.92 -3.42
CA ALA A 258 -12.59 -45.33 -2.79
C ALA A 258 -12.65 -46.79 -2.34
N MET A 259 -11.67 -47.61 -2.73
CA MET A 259 -11.50 -49.00 -2.27
C MET A 259 -10.49 -49.10 -1.13
N LEU A 260 -10.09 -47.97 -0.53
CA LEU A 260 -9.09 -47.87 0.54
C LEU A 260 -7.70 -48.39 0.13
N ARG A 261 -7.39 -48.33 -1.17
CA ARG A 261 -6.06 -48.67 -1.66
C ARG A 261 -5.21 -47.42 -1.68
N LEU A 262 -4.08 -47.49 -0.99
CA LEU A 262 -3.14 -46.39 -0.82
C LEU A 262 -1.93 -46.57 -1.73
N VAL A 263 -1.49 -45.46 -2.32
CA VAL A 263 -0.20 -45.32 -2.99
C VAL A 263 0.53 -44.13 -2.38
N ALA A 264 1.68 -44.38 -1.75
CA ALA A 264 2.57 -43.35 -1.23
C ALA A 264 3.78 -43.21 -2.16
N VAL A 265 4.19 -41.98 -2.43
CA VAL A 265 5.39 -41.64 -3.21
C VAL A 265 6.17 -40.56 -2.45
N ASP A 266 7.43 -40.81 -2.14
CA ASP A 266 8.30 -39.81 -1.52
C ASP A 266 9.05 -38.97 -2.56
N GLY A 267 9.69 -37.88 -2.11
CA GLY A 267 10.45 -36.96 -2.95
C GLY A 267 11.66 -37.59 -3.66
N ASP A 268 12.12 -38.76 -3.19
CA ASP A 268 13.19 -39.54 -3.82
C ASP A 268 12.65 -40.52 -4.88
N GLY A 269 11.33 -40.54 -5.12
CA GLY A 269 10.65 -41.40 -6.08
C GLY A 269 10.42 -42.83 -5.59
N ARG A 270 10.66 -43.13 -4.31
CA ARG A 270 10.28 -44.42 -3.73
C ARG A 270 8.77 -44.46 -3.60
N SER A 271 8.19 -45.61 -3.92
CA SER A 271 6.75 -45.80 -3.79
C SER A 271 6.42 -47.03 -2.96
N ALA A 272 5.32 -46.93 -2.22
CA ALA A 272 4.72 -48.03 -1.48
C ALA A 272 3.23 -48.12 -1.80
N ARG A 273 2.70 -49.34 -1.70
CA ARG A 273 1.27 -49.62 -1.85
C ARG A 273 0.80 -50.43 -0.66
N ALA A 274 -0.37 -50.08 -0.14
CA ALA A 274 -0.99 -50.77 0.99
C ALA A 274 -2.51 -50.71 0.87
N ASP A 275 -3.19 -51.67 1.49
CA ASP A 275 -4.62 -51.58 1.78
C ASP A 275 -4.79 -50.93 3.16
N VAL A 276 -5.66 -49.93 3.26
CA VAL A 276 -5.88 -49.16 4.49
C VAL A 276 -7.08 -49.72 5.24
N GLU A 277 -6.86 -50.24 6.44
CA GLU A 277 -7.91 -50.76 7.34
C GLU A 277 -8.46 -49.66 8.27
N ASP A 278 -8.75 -48.48 7.71
CA ASP A 278 -9.25 -47.32 8.46
C ASP A 278 -10.56 -46.81 7.81
N GLU A 279 -11.68 -47.35 8.28
CA GLU A 279 -13.01 -46.93 7.80
C GLU A 279 -13.32 -45.46 8.14
N ALA A 280 -12.71 -44.92 9.21
CA ALA A 280 -12.92 -43.54 9.62
C ALA A 280 -12.24 -42.55 8.66
N LEU A 281 -11.15 -42.95 8.00
CA LEU A 281 -10.45 -42.15 7.00
C LEU A 281 -11.36 -41.77 5.83
N TRP A 282 -12.06 -42.74 5.25
CA TRP A 282 -12.94 -42.48 4.10
C TRP A 282 -14.19 -41.69 4.51
N ALA A 283 -14.70 -41.91 5.72
CA ALA A 283 -15.80 -41.10 6.27
C ALA A 283 -15.37 -39.62 6.44
N LEU A 284 -14.17 -39.36 6.96
CA LEU A 284 -13.61 -38.01 7.06
C LEU A 284 -13.43 -37.37 5.67
N ALA A 285 -12.91 -38.12 4.70
CA ALA A 285 -12.81 -37.66 3.32
C ALA A 285 -14.16 -37.25 2.73
N GLN A 286 -15.22 -38.02 3.01
CA GLN A 286 -16.59 -37.68 2.58
C GLN A 286 -17.13 -36.43 3.28
N ARG A 287 -16.81 -36.19 4.56
CA ARG A 287 -17.19 -34.96 5.25
C ARG A 287 -16.54 -33.73 4.63
N VAL A 288 -15.23 -33.77 4.41
CA VAL A 288 -14.49 -32.66 3.76
C VAL A 288 -15.02 -32.42 2.33
N ALA A 289 -15.32 -33.50 1.60
CA ALA A 289 -15.93 -33.43 0.26
C ALA A 289 -17.33 -32.79 0.26
N ALA A 290 -18.13 -33.02 1.31
CA ALA A 290 -19.49 -32.48 1.42
C ALA A 290 -19.49 -31.01 1.87
N ALA A 291 -18.54 -30.62 2.72
CA ALA A 291 -18.44 -29.28 3.29
C ALA A 291 -17.03 -28.69 3.11
N PRO A 292 -16.62 -28.35 1.88
CA PRO A 292 -15.33 -27.71 1.66
C PRO A 292 -15.29 -26.30 2.27
N PRO A 293 -14.12 -25.83 2.73
CA PRO A 293 -13.97 -24.56 3.45
C PRO A 293 -14.57 -23.33 2.74
N SER A 294 -15.03 -22.35 3.51
CA SER A 294 -15.60 -21.10 2.98
C SER A 294 -14.55 -20.21 2.32
N LEU A 295 -13.35 -20.13 2.89
CA LEU A 295 -12.21 -19.38 2.40
C LEU A 295 -11.04 -20.31 2.07
N PRO A 296 -10.14 -19.93 1.15
CA PRO A 296 -8.86 -20.62 1.03
C PRO A 296 -7.99 -20.31 2.25
N ALA A 297 -7.15 -21.25 2.70
CA ALA A 297 -6.24 -21.05 3.84
C ALA A 297 -5.14 -19.99 3.61
N GLY A 298 -5.10 -19.34 2.45
CA GLY A 298 -3.98 -18.52 1.99
C GLY A 298 -2.85 -19.38 1.43
N ALA A 299 -2.22 -18.93 0.34
CA ALA A 299 -1.07 -19.66 -0.20
C ALA A 299 0.13 -19.48 0.74
N PRO A 300 0.85 -20.55 1.12
CA PRO A 300 2.08 -20.41 1.88
C PRO A 300 3.12 -19.59 1.09
N PRO A 301 4.01 -18.85 1.77
CA PRO A 301 5.12 -18.17 1.10
C PRO A 301 5.97 -19.19 0.31
N PRO A 302 6.54 -18.81 -0.85
CA PRO A 302 7.39 -19.70 -1.62
C PRO A 302 8.49 -20.34 -0.76
N GLY A 303 8.63 -21.66 -0.83
CA GLY A 303 9.59 -22.43 -0.04
C GLY A 303 9.10 -22.83 1.35
N SER A 304 7.89 -22.46 1.78
CA SER A 304 7.32 -22.86 3.07
C SER A 304 6.71 -24.26 3.04
N PRO A 305 6.76 -25.01 4.17
CA PRO A 305 6.20 -26.33 4.29
C PRO A 305 4.73 -26.20 3.95
N GLY A 306 4.23 -27.09 3.12
CA GLY A 306 2.89 -27.04 2.59
C GLY A 306 2.20 -28.36 2.87
N GLU A 307 1.02 -28.26 3.45
CA GLU A 307 0.07 -29.37 3.54
C GLU A 307 -1.11 -29.04 2.65
N SER A 308 -1.48 -29.98 1.78
CA SER A 308 -2.67 -29.83 0.96
C SER A 308 -3.34 -31.17 0.71
N VAL A 309 -4.64 -31.13 0.45
CA VAL A 309 -5.42 -32.28 0.03
C VAL A 309 -6.15 -31.95 -1.26
N THR A 310 -6.03 -32.82 -2.25
CA THR A 310 -6.80 -32.78 -3.47
C THR A 310 -7.84 -33.89 -3.45
N LEU A 311 -9.11 -33.50 -3.58
CA LEU A 311 -10.23 -34.41 -3.69
C LEU A 311 -10.58 -34.60 -5.17
N THR A 312 -10.83 -35.83 -5.59
CA THR A 312 -11.18 -36.15 -6.99
C THR A 312 -12.46 -36.98 -7.02
N ARG A 313 -13.43 -36.56 -7.83
CA ARG A 313 -14.68 -37.31 -8.07
C ARG A 313 -14.57 -38.23 -9.28
N ALA A 314 -15.51 -39.17 -9.38
CA ALA A 314 -15.57 -40.14 -10.47
C ALA A 314 -15.75 -39.50 -11.87
N ASP A 315 -16.27 -38.27 -11.96
CA ASP A 315 -16.37 -37.50 -13.20
C ASP A 315 -15.09 -36.72 -13.56
N GLY A 316 -14.04 -36.84 -12.75
CA GLY A 316 -12.78 -36.12 -12.92
C GLY A 316 -12.76 -34.71 -12.34
N THR A 317 -13.85 -34.25 -11.71
CA THR A 317 -13.86 -32.95 -11.00
C THR A 317 -12.89 -33.02 -9.82
N THR A 318 -12.03 -32.02 -9.70
CA THR A 318 -11.04 -31.92 -8.63
C THR A 318 -11.24 -30.68 -7.77
N LEU A 319 -10.88 -30.77 -6.49
CA LEU A 319 -10.85 -29.65 -5.56
C LEU A 319 -9.59 -29.75 -4.69
N GLY A 320 -8.68 -28.78 -4.82
CA GLY A 320 -7.45 -28.70 -4.02
C GLY A 320 -7.62 -27.76 -2.83
N ILE A 321 -7.36 -28.23 -1.62
CA ILE A 321 -7.51 -27.52 -0.36
C ILE A 321 -6.13 -27.41 0.31
N THR A 322 -5.64 -26.19 0.48
CA THR A 322 -4.42 -25.93 1.26
C THR A 322 -4.75 -25.94 2.75
N CYS A 323 -3.97 -26.66 3.56
CA CYS A 323 -4.17 -26.89 4.98
C CYS A 323 -3.05 -26.30 5.86
N THR A 324 -2.01 -25.75 5.24
CA THR A 324 -0.77 -25.29 5.90
C THR A 324 -1.02 -24.37 7.12
N PRO A 325 -0.29 -24.58 8.24
CA PRO A 325 -0.54 -23.96 9.55
C PRO A 325 -0.05 -22.51 9.62
N GLY A 326 -0.68 -21.62 8.85
CA GLY A 326 -0.60 -20.18 9.00
C GLY A 326 -1.90 -19.68 9.62
N ALA A 327 -1.96 -19.70 10.95
CA ALA A 327 -3.12 -19.42 11.80
C ALA A 327 -3.91 -18.14 11.46
N PHE A 328 -4.83 -18.14 10.48
CA PHE A 328 -5.64 -16.93 10.22
C PHE A 328 -7.07 -17.17 9.70
N VAL A 329 -7.45 -18.39 9.32
CA VAL A 329 -8.85 -18.76 9.09
C VAL A 329 -9.13 -20.09 9.80
N HIS A 330 -9.44 -20.03 11.09
CA HIS A 330 -9.83 -21.21 11.84
C HIS A 330 -11.33 -21.44 11.62
N SER A 331 -11.67 -22.46 10.84
CA SER A 331 -13.04 -22.92 10.67
C SER A 331 -13.09 -24.44 10.86
N PRO A 332 -14.21 -25.01 11.34
CA PRO A 332 -14.34 -26.46 11.51
C PRO A 332 -14.02 -27.25 10.24
N GLU A 333 -14.29 -26.68 9.06
CA GLU A 333 -14.01 -27.29 7.77
C GLU A 333 -12.51 -27.35 7.46
N HIS A 334 -11.74 -26.33 7.88
CA HIS A 334 -10.28 -26.35 7.78
C HIS A 334 -9.67 -27.38 8.73
N ASP A 335 -10.24 -27.53 9.93
CA ASP A 335 -9.78 -28.53 10.91
C ASP A 335 -10.01 -29.95 10.40
N ASP A 336 -11.18 -30.23 9.81
CA ASP A 336 -11.48 -31.52 9.17
C ASP A 336 -10.53 -31.78 7.98
N ALA A 337 -10.22 -30.77 7.16
CA ALA A 337 -9.26 -30.90 6.04
C ALA A 337 -7.83 -31.16 6.52
N ALA A 338 -7.37 -30.46 7.55
CA ALA A 338 -6.05 -30.67 8.15
C ALA A 338 -5.95 -32.05 8.83
N ALA A 339 -7.01 -32.49 9.50
CA ALA A 339 -7.10 -33.84 10.05
C ALA A 339 -7.02 -34.90 8.95
N LEU A 340 -7.68 -34.67 7.81
CA LEU A 340 -7.63 -35.58 6.66
C LEU A 340 -6.22 -35.68 6.08
N VAL A 341 -5.52 -34.56 5.88
CA VAL A 341 -4.12 -34.58 5.42
C VAL A 341 -3.26 -35.38 6.39
N THR A 342 -3.37 -35.10 7.69
CA THR A 342 -2.57 -35.78 8.73
C THR A 342 -2.79 -37.29 8.70
N ALA A 343 -4.05 -37.74 8.61
CA ALA A 343 -4.39 -39.16 8.59
C ALA A 343 -3.88 -39.86 7.33
N VAL A 344 -4.11 -39.28 6.13
CA VAL A 344 -3.64 -39.85 4.86
C VAL A 344 -2.11 -39.92 4.82
N VAL A 345 -1.42 -38.86 5.24
CA VAL A 345 0.04 -38.80 5.30
C VAL A 345 0.60 -39.81 6.31
N GLY A 346 -0.06 -39.98 7.47
CA GLY A 346 0.28 -40.97 8.48
C GLY A 346 0.33 -42.39 7.91
N HIS A 347 -0.75 -42.81 7.23
CA HIS A 347 -0.83 -44.11 6.55
C HIS A 347 0.23 -44.25 5.44
N GLY A 348 0.53 -43.19 4.70
CA GLY A 348 1.57 -43.21 3.68
C GLY A 348 2.98 -43.40 4.24
N ARG A 349 3.27 -42.80 5.41
CA ARG A 349 4.54 -43.01 6.13
C ARG A 349 4.68 -44.46 6.60
N GLU A 350 3.61 -45.02 7.17
CA GLU A 350 3.59 -46.43 7.60
C GLU A 350 3.86 -47.38 6.42
N ALA A 351 3.21 -47.16 5.27
CA ALA A 351 3.42 -47.96 4.07
C ALA A 351 4.88 -47.89 3.56
N LEU A 352 5.56 -46.75 3.74
CA LEU A 352 6.97 -46.56 3.42
C LEU A 352 7.92 -47.09 4.51
N GLY A 353 7.41 -47.71 5.58
CA GLY A 353 8.21 -48.21 6.70
C GLY A 353 8.79 -47.11 7.60
N ARG A 354 8.20 -45.92 7.57
CA ARG A 354 8.60 -44.77 8.39
C ARG A 354 7.72 -44.69 9.64
N PRO A 355 8.21 -44.11 10.76
CA PRO A 355 7.38 -43.94 11.95
C PRO A 355 6.16 -43.07 11.60
N ALA A 356 5.00 -43.59 11.96
CA ALA A 356 3.73 -42.89 11.86
C ALA A 356 3.73 -41.69 12.81
N VAL A 357 3.28 -40.54 12.31
CA VAL A 357 2.79 -39.49 13.20
C VAL A 357 1.37 -39.88 13.55
N ARG A 358 1.17 -40.56 14.68
CA ARG A 358 -0.17 -41.03 15.06
C ARG A 358 -1.12 -39.83 15.22
N TRP A 359 -2.16 -39.82 14.41
CA TRP A 359 -3.31 -38.93 14.56
C TRP A 359 -4.04 -39.30 15.85
N ALA A 360 -4.00 -38.41 16.85
CA ALA A 360 -4.95 -38.46 17.95
C ALA A 360 -6.19 -37.69 17.49
N GLY A 361 -7.15 -38.39 16.90
CA GLY A 361 -8.46 -37.80 16.65
C GLY A 361 -9.12 -37.30 17.93
N PRO A 362 -10.25 -36.58 17.84
CA PRO A 362 -11.08 -36.33 19.02
C PRO A 362 -11.66 -37.67 19.48
N GLY A 363 -10.93 -38.36 20.36
CA GLY A 363 -11.49 -39.43 21.18
C GLY A 363 -12.55 -38.86 22.10
N PRO A 364 -13.52 -39.67 22.58
CA PRO A 364 -14.43 -39.23 23.62
C PRO A 364 -13.62 -38.68 24.80
N GLU A 365 -13.97 -37.49 25.30
CA GLU A 365 -13.32 -36.89 26.46
C GLU A 365 -13.17 -37.94 27.58
N PRO A 366 -11.98 -38.10 28.18
CA PRO A 366 -11.87 -38.84 29.42
C PRO A 366 -12.70 -38.09 30.46
N VAL A 367 -13.78 -38.75 30.89
CA VAL A 367 -14.63 -38.29 31.99
C VAL A 367 -13.73 -37.90 33.17
N PRO A 368 -13.82 -36.67 33.70
CA PRO A 368 -12.98 -36.25 34.81
C PRO A 368 -13.52 -36.88 36.10
N ASN A 369 -13.10 -38.12 36.38
CA ASN A 369 -12.99 -38.74 37.72
C ASN A 369 -12.72 -40.25 37.62
N CYS A 370 -11.50 -40.64 37.25
CA CYS A 370 -10.96 -41.95 37.61
C CYS A 370 -9.50 -41.76 38.06
N THR A 371 -9.30 -41.50 39.34
CA THR A 371 -8.01 -41.62 40.00
C THR A 371 -7.51 -43.07 39.86
N PRO A 372 -6.25 -43.31 39.47
CA PRO A 372 -5.69 -44.65 39.52
C PRO A 372 -5.57 -45.10 40.98
N THR A 373 -6.20 -46.23 41.31
CA THR A 373 -6.11 -46.85 42.63
C THR A 373 -4.65 -47.25 42.91
N PRO A 374 -4.03 -46.80 44.02
CA PRO A 374 -2.68 -47.21 44.38
C PRO A 374 -2.67 -48.70 44.80
N PRO A 375 -1.55 -49.43 44.57
CA PRO A 375 -1.40 -50.80 45.05
C PRO A 375 -1.32 -50.83 46.60
N PRO A 376 -1.79 -51.91 47.26
CA PRO A 376 -1.81 -51.99 48.72
C PRO A 376 -0.39 -52.18 49.31
N PRO A 377 -0.11 -51.65 50.53
CA PRO A 377 1.22 -51.69 51.13
C PRO A 377 1.44 -52.89 52.08
N GLY A 378 2.64 -53.48 52.04
CA GLY A 378 3.29 -54.18 53.17
C GLY A 378 3.58 -55.68 52.99
N PHE A 379 4.83 -56.08 52.70
CA PHE A 379 5.91 -56.46 53.66
C PHE A 379 7.16 -57.01 52.91
N PRO A 380 8.39 -56.98 53.49
CA PRO A 380 9.70 -56.90 52.79
C PRO A 380 10.57 -58.19 52.94
N PRO A 381 11.92 -58.14 52.88
CA PRO A 381 12.80 -58.23 51.70
C PRO A 381 13.63 -59.53 51.67
N GLY A 382 14.32 -59.80 50.55
CA GLY A 382 15.35 -60.84 50.45
C GLY A 382 16.42 -60.49 49.42
N PHE A 383 17.51 -59.88 49.88
CA PHE A 383 18.84 -59.89 49.24
C PHE A 383 19.72 -60.87 50.07
N PRO A 384 20.88 -61.39 49.60
CA PRO A 384 21.81 -60.78 48.62
C PRO A 384 22.46 -61.75 47.61
N ASP A 385 23.13 -61.20 46.59
CA ASP A 385 24.58 -61.39 46.42
C ASP A 385 25.10 -60.41 45.36
N ASP A 386 25.92 -59.49 45.84
CA ASP A 386 26.80 -58.61 45.08
C ASP A 386 28.21 -59.27 45.04
N PRO A 387 29.09 -58.96 44.08
CA PRO A 387 29.89 -57.76 44.30
C PRO A 387 30.20 -56.94 43.03
N ALA A 388 30.05 -55.62 43.18
CA ALA A 388 30.76 -54.56 42.43
C ALA A 388 32.29 -54.56 42.72
N PRO A 389 33.15 -53.61 42.27
CA PRO A 389 33.01 -52.40 41.40
C PRO A 389 34.24 -52.30 40.39
N PRO A 390 34.78 -51.14 39.88
CA PRO A 390 34.45 -49.71 40.09
C PRO A 390 34.55 -48.68 38.91
N LEU A 391 33.94 -47.50 39.18
CA LEU A 391 34.33 -46.07 38.96
C LEU A 391 34.77 -45.62 37.54
N GLU A 392 34.40 -44.44 37.02
CA GLU A 392 34.64 -43.08 37.56
C GLU A 392 33.62 -42.01 37.10
N HIS A 393 33.52 -40.97 37.94
CA HIS A 393 32.83 -39.67 37.83
C HIS A 393 33.32 -38.81 36.62
N GLU A 394 32.84 -37.63 36.21
CA GLU A 394 32.25 -36.39 36.77
C GLU A 394 31.56 -35.66 35.57
N GLY A 395 30.64 -34.70 35.64
CA GLY A 395 30.11 -33.89 36.73
C GLY A 395 29.05 -32.88 36.22
N GLU A 396 28.27 -32.45 37.20
CA GLU A 396 27.79 -31.09 37.49
C GLU A 396 26.58 -30.45 36.77
N GLU A 397 25.61 -30.17 37.65
CA GLU A 397 24.32 -29.52 37.54
C GLU A 397 24.39 -27.97 37.47
N HIS A 398 23.20 -27.39 37.25
CA HIS A 398 22.69 -26.14 37.83
C HIS A 398 23.00 -24.76 37.19
N ARG A 399 21.97 -24.17 36.54
CA ARG A 399 21.12 -23.08 37.09
C ARG A 399 20.27 -22.43 35.99
N PHE A 400 18.95 -22.53 36.13
CA PHE A 400 17.96 -21.65 35.50
C PHE A 400 17.23 -20.95 36.64
N GLU A 401 17.42 -19.63 36.75
CA GLU A 401 16.55 -18.62 37.37
C GLU A 401 17.42 -17.44 37.80
N ASP A 402 17.40 -16.36 37.01
CA ASP A 402 17.16 -15.02 37.56
C ASP A 402 17.06 -13.97 36.45
N GLN A 403 16.37 -12.86 36.76
CA GLN A 403 16.31 -11.57 36.04
C GLN A 403 15.09 -11.28 35.15
N ARG A 404 13.95 -11.01 35.81
CA ARG A 404 13.18 -9.78 35.53
C ARG A 404 13.68 -8.68 36.47
N ALA A 405 14.33 -7.65 35.92
CA ALA A 405 14.16 -6.24 36.30
C ALA A 405 15.31 -5.40 35.70
N ALA A 406 14.97 -4.48 34.80
CA ALA A 406 15.44 -3.08 34.73
C ALA A 406 15.35 -2.56 33.29
N ARG A 407 14.76 -1.37 33.15
CA ARG A 407 14.76 -0.52 31.95
C ARG A 407 15.58 0.74 32.31
N PRO A 408 15.85 1.64 31.34
CA PRO A 408 17.04 1.78 30.48
C PRO A 408 18.01 2.89 30.98
N PRO A 409 19.06 3.27 30.21
CA PRO A 409 18.96 4.56 29.52
C PRO A 409 19.67 4.66 28.15
N ASP A 410 19.44 5.83 27.53
CA ASP A 410 19.90 6.34 26.24
C ASP A 410 21.42 6.30 25.93
N ALA A 411 21.65 6.43 24.62
CA ALA A 411 22.78 7.08 23.93
C ALA A 411 24.07 6.28 23.71
N ARG A 412 24.36 5.95 22.45
CA ARG A 412 25.32 6.70 21.59
C ARG A 412 25.66 5.91 20.32
N THR A 413 25.52 6.63 19.20
CA THR A 413 26.32 6.62 17.98
C THR A 413 27.50 5.64 17.90
N ASP A 414 27.44 4.76 16.91
CA ASP A 414 28.57 4.00 16.39
C ASP A 414 28.99 4.60 15.03
N PRO A 415 30.23 5.12 14.86
CA PRO A 415 30.73 5.63 13.59
C PRO A 415 31.58 4.56 12.91
N GLY A 416 30.98 3.76 12.03
CA GLY A 416 31.74 2.69 11.38
C GLY A 416 30.95 1.82 10.42
N SER A 417 30.43 2.40 9.33
CA SER A 417 30.00 1.59 8.19
C SER A 417 30.32 2.34 6.89
N PRO A 418 31.07 1.73 5.95
CA PRO A 418 31.31 2.32 4.64
C PRO A 418 30.00 2.40 3.85
N PRO A 419 29.84 3.38 2.94
CA PRO A 419 28.62 3.54 2.18
C PRO A 419 28.37 2.31 1.29
N ARG A 420 27.17 1.74 1.38
CA ARG A 420 26.66 0.78 0.41
C ARG A 420 26.66 1.45 -0.97
N GLU A 421 27.32 0.81 -1.94
CA GLU A 421 27.28 1.20 -3.34
C GLU A 421 25.83 1.31 -3.82
N ALA A 422 25.53 2.43 -4.49
CA ALA A 422 24.25 2.64 -5.15
C ALA A 422 24.08 1.63 -6.29
N PRO A 423 22.87 1.07 -6.50
CA PRO A 423 22.60 0.23 -7.66
C PRO A 423 22.81 1.03 -8.97
N PRO A 424 23.28 0.38 -10.05
CA PRO A 424 23.49 1.04 -11.33
C PRO A 424 22.19 1.59 -11.90
N ALA A 425 22.26 2.76 -12.53
CA ALA A 425 21.13 3.42 -13.17
C ALA A 425 20.54 2.56 -14.30
N PRO A 426 19.21 2.60 -14.51
CA PRO A 426 18.56 1.91 -15.62
C PRO A 426 19.04 2.48 -16.97
N PRO A 427 19.07 1.66 -18.04
CA PRO A 427 19.45 2.13 -19.37
C PRO A 427 18.43 3.16 -19.91
N PRO A 428 18.87 4.12 -20.74
CA PRO A 428 17.99 5.11 -21.32
C PRO A 428 16.96 4.45 -22.25
N PRO A 429 15.75 5.06 -22.40
CA PRO A 429 14.75 4.57 -23.32
C PRO A 429 15.27 4.59 -24.77
N PRO A 430 14.85 3.64 -25.61
CA PRO A 430 15.24 3.62 -27.02
C PRO A 430 14.79 4.91 -27.71
N GLY A 431 15.73 5.56 -28.40
CA GLY A 431 15.46 6.75 -29.19
C GLY A 431 14.48 6.47 -30.34
N PRO A 432 13.84 7.51 -30.90
CA PRO A 432 12.89 7.36 -31.99
C PRO A 432 13.61 6.81 -33.23
N GLY A 433 13.16 5.64 -33.69
CA GLY A 433 13.63 5.03 -34.93
C GLY A 433 13.32 5.89 -36.17
N PRO A 434 14.06 5.71 -37.27
CA PRO A 434 13.91 6.51 -38.48
C PRO A 434 12.51 6.31 -39.09
N GLY A 435 11.90 7.43 -39.46
CA GLY A 435 10.49 7.57 -39.83
C GLY A 435 10.02 6.64 -40.95
N ALA A 436 8.79 6.17 -40.78
CA ALA A 436 8.03 5.51 -41.84
C ALA A 436 7.72 6.51 -42.97
N PRO A 437 7.77 6.09 -44.25
CA PRO A 437 7.47 6.96 -45.37
C PRO A 437 5.97 7.32 -45.45
N PRO A 438 5.63 8.50 -45.98
CA PRO A 438 4.25 8.97 -46.04
C PRO A 438 3.43 8.12 -47.02
N ARG A 439 2.24 7.71 -46.59
CA ARG A 439 1.21 7.19 -47.51
C ARG A 439 0.70 8.34 -48.39
N ARG A 440 0.76 8.13 -49.70
CA ARG A 440 0.26 9.03 -50.73
C ARG A 440 -1.29 8.98 -50.83
N PRO A 441 -1.90 10.03 -51.40
CA PRO A 441 -3.26 10.51 -51.10
C PRO A 441 -4.39 9.57 -51.54
#